data_AF-A0A662S8L6-F1
#
_entry.id   AF-A0A662S8L6-F1
#
_cell.length_a   1.000
_cell.length_b   1.000
_cell.length_c   1.000
_cell.angle_alpha   90.00
_cell.angle_beta   90.00
_cell.angle_gamma   90.00
#
_symmetry.space_group_name_H-M   'P 1'
#
loop_
_entity.id
_entity.type
_entity.pdbx_description
1 polymer ?
#
loop_
_entity_poly.entity_id
_entity_poly.type
_entity_poly.pdbx_seq_one_letter_code
_entity_poly.pdbx_strand_id
1 'polypeptide(L)'
;RARLFGVGAFPSMSRPRVIWVGVEEGREELVRLMRWVDSRLRRLGFPREDREPHPHLTIARVKWLRDRESLKRVLSSLLSTDFGEIEVREIRLKKSTLTPKGPIYETLASIPLRAEGG
;
A
#
# COMPACT_ATOMS: atom_id res chain seq x y z
N ARG A 1 -1.05 13.76 7.22
CA ARG A 1 -1.67 13.54 5.88
C ARG A 1 -0.71 12.70 5.05
N ALA A 2 -1.15 12.13 3.92
CA ALA A 2 -0.27 11.48 2.97
C ALA A 2 -0.67 11.89 1.54
N ARG A 3 0.30 12.23 0.69
CA ARG A 3 0.06 12.61 -0.71
C ARG A 3 0.32 11.43 -1.62
N LEU A 4 -0.68 11.10 -2.44
CA LEU A 4 -0.62 10.00 -3.39
C LEU A 4 -0.11 10.53 -4.73
N PHE A 5 1.05 10.06 -5.16
CA PHE A 5 1.73 10.60 -6.34
C PHE A 5 2.40 9.50 -7.15
N GLY A 6 2.24 9.59 -8.46
CA GLY A 6 2.83 8.69 -9.43
C GLY A 6 2.29 7.26 -9.35
N VAL A 7 2.68 6.45 -10.33
CA VAL A 7 2.39 5.01 -10.36
C VAL A 7 3.67 4.21 -10.48
N GLY A 8 3.61 2.98 -9.98
CA GLY A 8 4.67 2.01 -10.15
C GLY A 8 4.13 0.59 -10.26
N ALA A 9 5.04 -0.35 -10.39
CA ALA A 9 4.68 -1.75 -10.49
C ALA A 9 5.71 -2.69 -9.87
N PHE A 10 5.24 -3.82 -9.34
CA PHE A 10 6.08 -4.91 -8.86
C PHE A 10 6.00 -6.15 -9.78
N PRO A 11 7.12 -6.87 -9.99
CA PRO A 11 8.48 -6.49 -9.56
C PRO A 11 9.06 -5.32 -10.37
N SER A 12 8.54 -5.06 -11.58
CA SER A 12 8.99 -3.95 -12.43
C SER A 12 7.89 -3.49 -13.39
N MET A 13 8.06 -2.30 -13.95
CA MET A 13 7.19 -1.74 -15.01
C MET A 13 7.22 -2.56 -16.30
N SER A 14 8.32 -3.28 -16.57
CA SER A 14 8.47 -4.13 -17.76
C SER A 14 7.73 -5.47 -17.64
N ARG A 15 7.46 -5.92 -16.42
CA ARG A 15 6.73 -7.16 -16.12
C ARG A 15 5.82 -6.98 -14.91
N PRO A 16 4.79 -6.13 -15.00
CA PRO A 16 3.96 -5.79 -13.86
C PRO A 16 3.09 -6.99 -13.45
N ARG A 17 3.12 -7.34 -12.17
CA ARG A 17 2.15 -8.24 -11.52
C ARG A 17 1.23 -7.48 -10.56
N VAL A 18 1.75 -6.41 -9.95
CA VAL A 18 1.00 -5.49 -9.09
C VAL A 18 1.24 -4.09 -9.63
N ILE A 19 0.18 -3.30 -9.78
CA ILE A 19 0.24 -1.88 -10.11
C ILE A 19 -0.22 -1.10 -8.87
N TRP A 20 0.50 -0.05 -8.54
CA TRP A 20 0.26 0.73 -7.33
C TRP A 20 0.46 2.23 -7.55
N VAL A 21 -0.15 3.03 -6.67
CA VAL A 21 0.07 4.48 -6.55
C VAL A 21 1.04 4.74 -5.39
N GLY A 22 2.00 5.62 -5.63
CA GLY A 22 3.05 5.95 -4.66
C GLY A 22 2.55 6.83 -3.54
N VAL A 23 3.29 6.86 -2.43
CA VAL A 23 3.13 7.87 -1.38
C VAL A 23 4.38 8.73 -1.41
N GLU A 24 4.21 10.03 -1.67
CA GLU A 24 5.30 11.01 -1.69
C GLU A 24 5.43 11.66 -0.30
N GLU A 25 4.49 12.54 0.06
CA GLU A 25 4.41 13.13 1.39
C GLU A 25 3.78 12.15 2.40
N GLY A 26 4.27 12.12 3.63
CA GLY A 26 3.84 11.16 4.66
C GLY A 26 4.50 9.78 4.54
N ARG A 27 5.38 9.57 3.55
CA ARG A 27 6.07 8.29 3.33
C ARG A 27 6.94 7.89 4.51
N GLU A 28 7.71 8.81 5.07
CA GLU A 28 8.64 8.50 6.16
C GLU A 28 7.90 8.12 7.45
N GLU A 29 6.82 8.82 7.78
CA GLU A 29 5.93 8.51 8.89
C GLU A 29 5.38 7.09 8.77
N LEU A 30 4.92 6.71 7.57
CA LEU A 30 4.42 5.37 7.30
C LEU A 30 5.52 4.32 7.42
N VAL A 31 6.73 4.57 6.90
CA VAL A 31 7.87 3.66 7.05
C VAL A 31 8.23 3.49 8.53
N ARG A 32 8.27 4.57 9.31
CA ARG A 32 8.52 4.51 10.76
C ARG A 32 7.44 3.68 11.47
N LEU A 33 6.16 3.89 11.14
CA LEU A 33 5.06 3.11 11.69
C LEU A 33 5.17 1.62 11.32
N MET A 34 5.43 1.30 10.05
CA MET A 34 5.60 -0.10 9.58
C MET A 34 6.72 -0.81 10.35
N ARG A 35 7.89 -0.17 10.48
CA ARG A 35 9.03 -0.72 11.24
C ARG A 35 8.71 -0.86 12.73
N TRP A 36 8.01 0.12 13.30
CA TRP A 36 7.58 0.05 14.69
C TRP A 36 6.62 -1.12 14.93
N VAL A 37 5.61 -1.29 14.08
CA VAL A 37 4.65 -2.42 14.16
C VAL A 37 5.37 -3.76 14.02
N ASP A 38 6.23 -3.92 13.01
CA ASP A 38 7.02 -5.14 12.79
C ASP A 38 7.87 -5.49 14.04
N SER A 39 8.55 -4.50 14.63
CA SER A 39 9.35 -4.71 15.84
C SER A 39 8.53 -5.21 17.04
N ARG A 40 7.26 -4.78 17.16
CA ARG A 40 6.36 -5.20 18.25
C ARG A 40 5.78 -6.58 18.00
N LEU A 41 5.39 -6.87 16.76
CA LEU A 41 4.90 -8.19 16.36
C LEU A 41 5.97 -9.27 16.54
N ARG A 42 7.24 -8.95 16.25
CA ARG A 42 8.36 -9.86 16.51
C ARG A 42 8.43 -10.31 17.98
N ARG A 43 8.19 -9.40 18.92
CA ARG A 43 8.19 -9.74 20.37
C ARG A 43 7.03 -10.66 20.76
N LEU A 44 6.01 -10.76 19.92
CA LEU A 44 4.86 -11.66 20.07
C LEU A 44 5.04 -12.98 19.29
N GLY A 45 6.22 -13.22 18.70
CA GLY A 45 6.53 -14.46 17.98
C GLY A 45 6.22 -14.45 16.48
N PHE A 46 5.84 -13.31 15.91
CA PHE A 46 5.68 -13.20 14.45
C PHE A 46 7.05 -13.10 13.75
N PRO A 47 7.20 -13.69 12.55
CA PRO A 47 8.42 -13.53 11.77
C PRO A 47 8.59 -12.06 11.36
N ARG A 48 9.85 -11.65 11.21
CA ARG A 48 10.21 -10.32 10.72
C ARG A 48 9.80 -10.19 9.24
N GLU A 49 9.32 -9.01 8.84
CA GLU A 49 9.25 -8.63 7.43
C GLU A 49 10.65 -8.25 6.94
N ASP A 50 11.24 -9.09 6.07
CA ASP A 50 12.58 -8.89 5.53
C ASP A 50 12.63 -7.92 4.34
N ARG A 51 11.46 -7.55 3.80
CA ARG A 51 11.38 -6.59 2.69
C ARG A 51 11.51 -5.16 3.20
N GLU A 52 12.20 -4.33 2.43
CA GLU A 52 12.24 -2.90 2.70
C GLU A 52 10.82 -2.32 2.68
N PRO A 53 10.42 -1.55 3.71
CA PRO A 53 9.13 -0.89 3.74
C PRO A 53 8.91 -0.03 2.50
N HIS A 54 7.83 -0.33 1.76
CA HIS A 54 7.44 0.41 0.59
C HIS A 54 5.96 0.82 0.72
N PRO A 55 5.63 1.95 1.36
CA PRO A 55 4.26 2.43 1.42
C PRO A 55 3.71 2.66 0.01
N HIS A 56 2.58 2.04 -0.31
CA HIS A 56 1.94 2.17 -1.61
C HIS A 56 0.45 1.78 -1.51
N LEU A 57 -0.36 2.31 -2.41
CA LEU A 57 -1.74 1.86 -2.59
C LEU A 57 -1.79 0.91 -3.79
N THR A 58 -1.98 -0.39 -3.55
CA THR A 58 -2.22 -1.35 -4.65
C THR A 58 -3.56 -1.03 -5.32
N ILE A 59 -3.55 -0.76 -6.62
CA ILE A 59 -4.75 -0.45 -7.41
C ILE A 59 -5.17 -1.59 -8.35
N ALA A 60 -4.22 -2.44 -8.78
CA ALA A 60 -4.53 -3.56 -9.65
C ALA A 60 -3.54 -4.71 -9.51
N ARG A 61 -3.99 -5.92 -9.83
CA ARG A 61 -3.15 -7.11 -10.00
C ARG A 61 -3.31 -7.66 -11.41
N VAL A 62 -2.21 -7.77 -12.13
CA VAL A 62 -2.19 -8.24 -13.52
C VAL A 62 -2.19 -9.77 -13.52
N LYS A 63 -3.34 -10.37 -13.86
CA LYS A 63 -3.46 -11.83 -14.02
C LYS A 63 -2.96 -12.29 -15.38
N TRP A 64 -3.30 -11.53 -16.42
CA TRP A 64 -2.91 -11.80 -17.79
C TRP A 64 -2.83 -10.49 -18.58
N LEU A 65 -1.86 -10.39 -19.49
CA LEU A 65 -1.55 -9.16 -20.21
C LEU A 65 -1.55 -9.43 -21.72
N ARG A 66 -2.58 -8.93 -22.42
CA ARG A 66 -2.69 -9.00 -23.89
C ARG A 66 -1.77 -8.01 -24.59
N ASP A 67 -1.87 -6.75 -24.18
CA ASP A 67 -1.21 -5.62 -24.83
C ASP A 67 -0.29 -4.91 -23.83
N ARG A 68 0.99 -5.31 -23.87
CA ARG A 68 2.01 -4.76 -22.98
C ARG A 68 2.33 -3.30 -23.32
N GLU A 69 2.30 -2.93 -24.59
CA GLU A 69 2.69 -1.59 -25.02
C GLU A 69 1.63 -0.55 -24.66
N SER A 70 0.35 -0.91 -24.77
CA SER A 70 -0.74 -0.04 -24.28
C SER A 70 -0.65 0.18 -22.77
N LEU A 71 -0.46 -0.90 -21.99
CA LEU A 71 -0.28 -0.76 -20.55
C LEU A 71 0.93 0.11 -20.21
N LYS A 72 2.06 -0.09 -20.90
CA LYS A 72 3.27 0.72 -20.71
C LYS A 72 3.01 2.20 -21.01
N ARG A 73 2.28 2.53 -22.09
CA ARG A 73 1.92 3.92 -22.41
C ARG A 73 1.08 4.56 -21.32
N VAL A 74 0.03 3.87 -20.85
CA VAL A 74 -0.84 4.36 -19.77
C VAL A 74 -0.06 4.58 -18.48
N LEU A 75 0.76 3.61 -18.07
CA LEU A 75 1.56 3.77 -16.86
C LEU A 75 2.59 4.89 -16.99
N SER A 76 3.19 5.07 -18.18
CA SER A 76 4.15 6.14 -18.43
C SER A 76 3.49 7.52 -18.34
N SER A 77 2.26 7.68 -18.84
CA SER A 77 1.52 8.95 -18.71
C SER A 77 1.12 9.28 -17.28
N LEU A 78 1.20 8.31 -16.35
CA LEU A 78 0.79 8.46 -14.96
C LEU A 78 1.97 8.59 -13.98
N LEU A 79 3.22 8.58 -14.46
CA LEU A 79 4.42 8.57 -13.60
C LEU A 79 4.53 9.81 -12.70
N SER A 80 4.03 10.96 -13.16
CA SER A 80 4.07 12.23 -12.42
C SER A 80 2.68 12.78 -12.14
N THR A 81 1.67 11.89 -12.06
CA THR A 81 0.30 12.28 -11.74
C THR A 81 0.15 12.44 -10.24
N ASP A 82 -0.37 13.60 -9.83
CA ASP A 82 -0.86 13.82 -8.48
C ASP A 82 -2.28 13.25 -8.34
N PHE A 83 -2.43 12.25 -7.48
CA PHE A 83 -3.72 11.62 -7.18
C PHE A 83 -4.40 12.23 -5.95
N GLY A 84 -3.79 13.27 -5.36
CA GLY A 84 -4.32 14.03 -4.24
C GLY A 84 -3.85 13.55 -2.88
N GLU A 85 -4.44 14.14 -1.84
CA GLU A 85 -4.08 13.86 -0.44
C GLU A 85 -5.14 13.03 0.27
N ILE A 86 -4.67 12.19 1.19
CA ILE A 86 -5.51 11.51 2.17
C ILE A 86 -5.17 11.99 3.59
N GLU A 87 -6.22 12.22 4.37
CA GLU A 87 -6.08 12.39 5.80
C GLU A 87 -6.00 11.01 6.47
N VAL A 88 -4.88 10.73 7.15
CA VAL A 88 -4.71 9.48 7.89
C VAL A 88 -5.30 9.68 9.29
N ARG A 89 -6.50 9.15 9.52
CA ARG A 89 -7.26 9.35 10.76
C ARG A 89 -7.16 8.21 11.76
N GLU A 90 -6.84 7.01 11.30
CA GLU A 90 -6.82 5.81 12.14
C GLU A 90 -6.00 4.69 11.53
N ILE A 91 -5.60 3.76 12.39
CA ILE A 91 -5.01 2.47 12.02
C ILE A 91 -6.06 1.40 12.26
N ARG A 92 -6.26 0.50 11.29
CA ARG A 92 -7.22 -0.61 11.39
C ARG A 92 -6.52 -1.95 11.34
N LEU A 93 -6.79 -2.82 12.32
CA LEU A 93 -6.43 -4.23 12.26
C LEU A 93 -7.47 -4.97 11.41
N LYS A 94 -7.02 -5.53 10.29
CA LYS A 94 -7.88 -6.22 9.32
C LYS A 94 -7.62 -7.73 9.33
N LYS A 95 -8.69 -8.51 9.18
CA LYS A 95 -8.63 -9.95 8.90
C LYS A 95 -9.18 -10.22 7.51
N SER A 96 -8.54 -11.13 6.79
CA SER A 96 -9.05 -11.65 5.51
C SER A 96 -9.25 -13.15 5.63
N THR A 97 -10.45 -13.63 5.31
CA THR A 97 -10.79 -15.05 5.25
C THR A 97 -11.03 -15.40 3.79
N LEU A 98 -10.19 -16.26 3.22
CA LEU A 98 -10.35 -16.71 1.83
C LEU A 98 -11.52 -17.69 1.73
N THR A 99 -12.40 -17.46 0.75
CA THR A 99 -13.50 -18.37 0.41
C THR A 99 -13.49 -18.66 -1.09
N PRO A 100 -14.17 -19.73 -1.56
CA PRO A 100 -14.34 -19.98 -2.99
C PRO A 100 -15.01 -18.81 -3.76
N LYS A 101 -15.83 -17.99 -3.07
CA LYS A 101 -16.49 -16.82 -3.65
C LYS A 101 -15.62 -15.56 -3.60
N GLY A 102 -14.45 -15.61 -2.98
CA GLY A 102 -13.54 -14.48 -2.80
C GLY A 102 -13.18 -14.22 -1.33
N PRO A 103 -12.25 -13.29 -1.06
CA PRO A 103 -11.87 -12.91 0.29
C PRO A 103 -13.00 -12.13 0.98
N ILE A 104 -13.31 -12.51 2.22
CA ILE A 104 -14.15 -11.73 3.13
C ILE A 104 -13.22 -10.93 4.04
N TYR A 105 -13.47 -9.62 4.16
CA TYR A 105 -12.66 -8.73 4.98
C TYR A 105 -13.43 -8.26 6.21
N GLU A 106 -12.74 -8.26 7.34
CA GLU A 106 -13.28 -7.85 8.64
C GLU A 106 -12.34 -6.84 9.29
N THR A 107 -12.91 -5.86 10.01
CA THR A 107 -12.14 -4.97 10.89
C THR A 107 -12.21 -5.51 12.31
N LEU A 108 -11.08 -5.99 12.84
CA LEU A 108 -11.01 -6.52 14.20
C LEU A 108 -10.84 -5.41 15.25
N ALA A 109 -10.12 -4.35 14.90
CA ALA A 109 -9.91 -3.19 15.75
C ALA A 109 -9.66 -1.93 14.92
N SER A 110 -10.05 -0.78 15.47
CA SER A 110 -9.75 0.56 14.94
C SER A 110 -9.09 1.38 16.04
N ILE A 111 -7.95 2.00 15.72
CA ILE A 111 -7.18 2.85 16.62
C ILE A 111 -7.12 4.24 15.99
N PRO A 112 -7.91 5.21 16.49
CA PRO A 112 -7.82 6.59 16.02
C PRO A 112 -6.42 7.15 16.23
N LEU A 113 -5.87 7.81 15.22
CA LEU A 113 -4.73 8.68 15.39
C LEU A 113 -5.26 9.95 16.01
N ARG A 114 -4.82 10.24 17.24
CA ARG A 114 -5.16 11.52 17.88
C ARG A 114 -4.58 12.62 16.98
N ALA A 115 -5.43 13.57 16.57
CA ALA A 115 -4.91 14.87 16.20
C ALA A 115 -4.14 15.40 17.41
N GLU A 116 -2.97 16.02 17.19
CA GLU A 116 -2.40 16.87 18.23
C GLU A 116 -3.52 17.83 18.65
N GLY A 117 -3.91 17.75 19.93
CA GLY A 117 -4.84 18.70 20.52
C GLY A 117 -4.16 20.07 20.55
N GLY A 118 -4.96 21.10 20.31
CA GLY A 118 -4.70 22.40 20.93
C GLY A 118 -4.84 22.33 22.44
#